data_AF-A0A7S6M8P6-F1
#
_entry.id   AF-A0A7S6M8P6-F1
#
_cell.length_a   1.000
_cell.length_b   1.000
_cell.length_c   1.000
_cell.angle_alpha   90.00
_cell.angle_beta   90.00
_cell.angle_gamma   90.00
#
_symmetry.space_group_name_H-M   'P 1'
#
loop_
_entity.id
_entity.type
_entity.pdbx_description
1 polymer ?
#
loop_
_entity_poly.entity_id
_entity_poly.type
_entity_poly.pdbx_seq_one_letter_code
_entity_poly.pdbx_strand_id
1 'polypeptide(L)'
;MRATCCTTLAATLFWLLPLNITWAQEHGGHHAQEGKKPAEQKAPDQAKELPVCPVMGEAVDFHVKTMTDDGPVYFCCDMCIPKFKKDPAKYAEKLATQRAALAKLDRVQVSCPVDAKSVDGKLTAEIGGHKIAFCSKDCQAKYAEHPGAFKAKLADSYTYQTRCPISGEQIQPNVFTNISTGQRIYFCCASCGDKLLKDPAKYAPKLAEQGVKIDPKKVTAADPKPKSDDHGGHKHP
;
A
#
# COMPACT_ATOMS: atom_id res chain seq x y z
N MET A 1 -5.73 -53.19 18.95
CA MET A 1 -5.63 -54.61 18.54
C MET A 1 -6.09 -54.73 17.09
N ARG A 2 -5.38 -55.56 16.33
CA ARG A 2 -5.39 -55.74 14.86
C ARG A 2 -6.77 -56.06 14.27
N ALA A 3 -7.00 -55.62 13.04
CA ALA A 3 -7.45 -56.52 11.97
C ALA A 3 -7.17 -55.92 10.58
N THR A 4 -6.42 -56.69 9.79
CA THR A 4 -5.97 -56.46 8.42
C THR A 4 -6.94 -57.14 7.45
N CYS A 5 -7.24 -56.53 6.30
CA CYS A 5 -7.80 -57.18 5.10
C CYS A 5 -7.79 -56.16 3.96
N CYS A 6 -7.55 -56.45 2.68
CA CYS A 6 -7.13 -57.63 1.94
C CYS A 6 -6.71 -57.10 0.55
N THR A 7 -5.59 -57.56 0.02
CA THR A 7 -5.09 -57.26 -1.33
C THR A 7 -5.84 -58.03 -2.42
N THR A 8 -6.13 -57.41 -3.55
CA THR A 8 -6.16 -58.07 -4.87
C THR A 8 -5.74 -57.12 -6.00
N LEU A 9 -4.55 -57.38 -6.55
CA LEU A 9 -4.14 -56.97 -7.89
C LEU A 9 -4.88 -57.84 -8.93
N ALA A 10 -5.25 -57.25 -10.07
CA ALA A 10 -5.40 -57.98 -11.32
C ALA A 10 -4.97 -57.08 -12.50
N ALA A 11 -3.95 -57.56 -13.21
CA ALA A 11 -3.37 -56.97 -14.40
C ALA A 11 -4.09 -57.48 -15.66
N THR A 12 -4.14 -56.70 -16.74
CA THR A 12 -4.09 -57.27 -18.11
C THR A 12 -3.61 -56.28 -19.17
N LEU A 13 -2.46 -56.65 -19.74
CA LEU A 13 -2.03 -56.66 -21.15
C LEU A 13 -2.12 -55.40 -22.03
N PHE A 14 -0.99 -54.83 -22.47
CA PHE A 14 -0.12 -55.26 -23.60
C PHE A 14 -0.70 -54.92 -24.99
N TRP A 15 -0.22 -53.83 -25.59
CA TRP A 15 -0.04 -53.73 -27.04
C TRP A 15 1.28 -52.99 -27.32
N LEU A 16 2.31 -53.78 -27.60
CA LEU A 16 3.58 -53.39 -28.21
C LEU A 16 3.49 -53.72 -29.70
N LEU A 17 4.01 -52.85 -30.57
CA LEU A 17 4.61 -53.14 -31.90
C LEU A 17 5.34 -51.85 -32.37
N PRO A 18 6.32 -51.93 -33.30
CA PRO A 18 7.71 -51.62 -32.96
C PRO A 18 8.42 -50.60 -33.88
N LEU A 19 9.58 -50.15 -33.38
CA LEU A 19 10.87 -49.89 -34.06
C LEU A 19 10.86 -49.23 -35.45
N ASN A 20 11.40 -48.01 -35.51
CA ASN A 20 12.36 -47.65 -36.56
C ASN A 20 13.65 -47.14 -35.91
N ILE A 21 14.73 -47.89 -36.16
CA ILE A 21 16.11 -47.59 -35.83
C ILE A 21 16.67 -46.78 -37.00
N THR A 22 17.34 -45.68 -36.73
CA THR A 22 18.48 -45.27 -37.57
C THR A 22 19.55 -44.64 -36.69
N TRP A 23 20.71 -45.28 -36.67
CA TRP A 23 21.94 -44.83 -36.03
C TRP A 23 22.67 -43.82 -36.91
N ALA A 24 23.30 -42.81 -36.30
CA ALA A 24 24.45 -42.11 -36.87
C ALA A 24 25.34 -41.49 -35.78
N GLN A 25 26.38 -42.27 -35.45
CA GLN A 25 27.78 -41.97 -35.11
C GLN A 25 28.24 -40.60 -34.54
N GLU A 26 29.06 -40.72 -33.50
CA GLU A 26 29.72 -39.72 -32.66
C GLU A 26 30.72 -38.79 -33.37
N HIS A 27 30.86 -37.56 -32.86
CA HIS A 27 32.16 -36.90 -32.74
C HIS A 27 32.19 -36.04 -31.46
N GLY A 28 33.29 -36.20 -30.71
CA GLY A 28 33.50 -35.61 -29.39
C GLY A 28 33.67 -34.09 -29.36
N GLY A 29 33.60 -33.57 -28.14
CA GLY A 29 33.82 -32.17 -27.82
C GLY A 29 33.56 -31.92 -26.35
N HIS A 30 34.58 -32.11 -25.53
CA HIS A 30 34.59 -31.70 -24.13
C HIS A 30 34.46 -30.17 -24.06
N HIS A 31 33.28 -29.66 -23.72
CA HIS A 31 33.15 -28.31 -23.20
C HIS A 31 32.35 -28.37 -21.89
N ALA A 32 33.11 -28.24 -20.80
CA ALA A 32 32.60 -27.94 -19.48
C ALA A 32 31.79 -26.64 -19.56
N GLN A 33 30.48 -26.75 -19.39
CA GLN A 33 29.58 -25.62 -19.25
C GLN A 33 29.40 -25.36 -17.77
N GLU A 34 30.09 -24.31 -17.32
CA GLU A 34 29.95 -23.70 -16.00
C GLU A 34 28.47 -23.46 -15.72
N GLY A 35 27.98 -24.04 -14.63
CA GLY A 35 26.62 -23.88 -14.16
C GLY A 35 26.32 -22.42 -13.83
N LYS A 36 25.73 -21.71 -14.78
CA LYS A 36 24.95 -20.50 -14.49
C LYS A 36 23.70 -20.93 -13.73
N LYS A 37 23.74 -20.72 -12.42
CA LYS A 37 22.58 -20.68 -11.51
C LYS A 37 21.41 -19.98 -12.24
N PRO A 38 20.23 -20.63 -12.39
CA PRO A 38 19.08 -19.96 -12.97
C PRO A 38 18.78 -18.71 -12.16
N ALA A 39 18.81 -17.56 -12.82
CA ALA A 39 18.30 -16.33 -12.26
C ALA A 39 16.83 -16.56 -11.89
N GLU A 40 16.55 -16.44 -10.61
CA GLU A 40 15.21 -16.50 -10.03
C GLU A 40 14.34 -15.46 -10.72
N GLN A 41 13.52 -15.93 -11.65
CA GLN A 41 12.52 -15.13 -12.33
C GLN A 41 11.48 -14.75 -11.27
N LYS A 42 11.57 -13.52 -10.75
CA LYS A 42 10.48 -12.92 -9.99
C LYS A 42 9.27 -12.83 -10.92
N ALA A 43 8.22 -13.59 -10.59
CA ALA A 43 6.91 -13.48 -11.20
C ALA A 43 6.41 -12.02 -11.13
N PRO A 44 5.59 -11.57 -12.09
CA PRO A 44 5.01 -10.24 -12.04
C PRO A 44 4.11 -10.14 -10.81
N ASP A 45 4.38 -9.15 -9.95
CA ASP A 45 3.53 -8.75 -8.83
C ASP A 45 2.09 -8.65 -9.34
N GLN A 46 1.22 -9.56 -8.91
CA GLN A 46 -0.22 -9.43 -9.16
C GLN A 46 -0.66 -8.10 -8.54
N ALA A 47 -1.10 -7.16 -9.37
CA ALA A 47 -1.61 -5.87 -8.91
C ALA A 47 -2.73 -6.13 -7.90
N LYS A 48 -2.45 -5.84 -6.63
CA LYS A 48 -3.38 -6.09 -5.53
C LYS A 48 -4.59 -5.20 -5.73
N GLU A 49 -5.75 -5.83 -5.88
CA GLU A 49 -6.99 -5.12 -6.21
C GLU A 49 -7.36 -4.13 -5.10
N LEU A 50 -7.72 -2.91 -5.50
CA LEU A 50 -8.08 -1.85 -4.57
C LEU A 50 -9.42 -2.16 -3.90
N PRO A 51 -9.60 -1.79 -2.61
CA PRO A 51 -10.89 -1.88 -1.96
C PRO A 51 -11.92 -1.02 -2.67
N VAL A 52 -13.19 -1.38 -2.51
CA VAL A 52 -14.32 -0.69 -3.12
C VAL A 52 -14.96 0.31 -2.16
N CYS A 53 -15.55 1.37 -2.72
CA CYS A 53 -16.33 2.36 -2.02
C CYS A 53 -17.62 1.73 -1.49
N PRO A 54 -17.97 1.91 -0.20
CA PRO A 54 -19.17 1.29 0.37
C PRO A 54 -20.47 1.88 -0.18
N VAL A 55 -20.41 3.09 -0.75
CA VAL A 55 -21.58 3.82 -1.26
C VAL A 55 -21.88 3.45 -2.72
N MET A 56 -20.85 3.40 -3.57
CA MET A 56 -21.00 3.25 -5.02
C MET A 56 -20.41 1.96 -5.59
N GLY A 57 -19.63 1.20 -4.82
CA GLY A 57 -19.01 -0.07 -5.26
C GLY A 57 -17.79 0.06 -6.17
N GLU A 58 -17.40 1.28 -6.55
CA GLU A 58 -16.21 1.52 -7.38
C GLU A 58 -14.92 1.52 -6.56
N ALA A 59 -13.76 1.30 -7.20
CA ALA A 59 -12.46 1.37 -6.56
C ALA A 59 -12.24 2.72 -5.84
N VAL A 60 -11.75 2.67 -4.61
CA VAL A 60 -11.55 3.87 -3.77
C VAL A 60 -10.46 4.79 -4.32
N ASP A 61 -10.52 6.05 -3.89
CA ASP A 61 -9.38 6.96 -3.81
C ASP A 61 -9.03 7.13 -2.33
N PHE A 62 -7.80 6.79 -1.93
CA PHE A 62 -7.34 6.88 -0.55
C PHE A 62 -7.24 8.31 -0.03
N HIS A 63 -7.31 9.32 -0.91
CA HIS A 63 -7.44 10.70 -0.49
C HIS A 63 -8.85 11.02 0.03
N VAL A 64 -9.87 10.39 -0.53
CA VAL A 64 -11.27 10.66 -0.21
C VAL A 64 -11.71 9.76 0.95
N LYS A 65 -11.75 10.31 2.16
CA LYS A 65 -12.06 9.53 3.36
C LYS A 65 -12.79 10.31 4.45
N THR A 66 -13.38 9.57 5.37
CA THR A 66 -13.83 10.08 6.68
C THR A 66 -13.33 9.17 7.79
N MET A 67 -13.06 9.73 8.96
CA MET A 67 -12.70 8.95 10.14
C MET A 67 -13.94 8.49 10.89
N THR A 68 -13.91 7.25 11.38
CA THR A 68 -14.87 6.65 12.31
C THR A 68 -14.11 6.07 13.51
N ASP A 69 -14.82 5.63 14.55
CA ASP A 69 -14.20 5.03 15.73
C ASP A 69 -13.40 3.76 15.40
N ASP A 70 -13.83 3.00 14.38
CA ASP A 70 -13.14 1.81 13.90
C ASP A 70 -12.02 2.11 12.87
N GLY A 71 -11.76 3.39 12.57
CA GLY A 71 -10.75 3.83 11.59
C GLY A 71 -11.31 4.51 10.34
N PRO A 72 -10.48 4.72 9.31
CA PRO A 72 -10.87 5.44 8.10
C PRO A 72 -11.84 4.62 7.26
N VAL A 73 -12.80 5.32 6.65
CA VAL A 73 -13.65 4.81 5.57
C VAL A 73 -13.26 5.58 4.31
N TYR A 74 -12.90 4.84 3.26
CA TYR A 74 -12.46 5.40 1.98
C TYR A 74 -13.56 5.35 0.93
N PHE A 75 -13.56 6.32 0.02
CA PHE A 75 -14.59 6.47 -1.00
C PHE A 75 -13.97 6.66 -2.38
N CYS A 76 -14.76 6.47 -3.44
CA CYS A 76 -14.30 6.73 -4.79
C CYS A 76 -14.34 8.22 -5.17
N CYS A 77 -15.19 9.03 -4.50
CA CYS A 77 -15.38 10.46 -4.75
C CYS A 77 -16.01 11.19 -3.56
N ASP A 78 -15.81 12.51 -3.48
CA ASP A 78 -16.24 13.34 -2.35
C ASP A 78 -17.76 13.31 -2.09
N MET A 79 -18.55 13.11 -3.15
CA MET A 79 -20.02 13.01 -3.06
C MET A 79 -20.51 11.78 -2.28
N CYS A 80 -19.65 10.78 -2.06
CA CYS A 80 -19.99 9.62 -1.26
C CYS A 80 -19.94 9.91 0.25
N ILE A 81 -19.12 10.86 0.69
CA ILE A 81 -19.01 11.23 2.11
C ILE A 81 -20.35 11.70 2.69
N PRO A 82 -21.08 12.67 2.11
CA PRO A 82 -22.37 13.10 2.65
C PRO A 82 -23.43 11.99 2.61
N LYS A 83 -23.42 11.12 1.57
CA LYS A 83 -24.33 9.97 1.49
C LYS A 83 -24.07 8.97 2.61
N PHE A 84 -22.81 8.67 2.89
CA PHE A 84 -22.40 7.81 3.99
C PHE A 84 -22.79 8.41 5.35
N LYS A 85 -22.49 9.70 5.58
CA LYS A 85 -22.79 10.38 6.85
C LYS A 85 -24.28 10.44 7.16
N LYS A 86 -25.16 10.42 6.15
CA LYS A 86 -26.61 10.43 6.34
C LYS A 86 -27.14 9.14 6.97
N ASP A 87 -26.54 7.99 6.64
CA ASP A 87 -26.95 6.69 7.18
C ASP A 87 -25.77 5.70 7.15
N PRO A 88 -24.83 5.79 8.12
CA PRO A 88 -23.66 4.92 8.14
C PRO A 88 -24.01 3.44 8.36
N ALA A 89 -25.07 3.17 9.13
CA ALA A 89 -25.50 1.82 9.50
C ALA A 89 -25.92 1.00 8.26
N LYS A 90 -26.56 1.65 7.27
CA LYS A 90 -26.89 1.04 5.98
C LYS A 90 -25.68 0.42 5.25
N TYR A 91 -24.48 0.92 5.50
CA TYR A 91 -23.26 0.51 4.82
C TYR A 91 -22.42 -0.49 5.63
N ALA A 92 -22.86 -0.94 6.80
CA ALA A 92 -22.05 -1.74 7.74
C ALA A 92 -21.38 -2.97 7.12
N GLU A 93 -22.10 -3.78 6.34
CA GLU A 93 -21.52 -4.94 5.65
C GLU A 93 -20.43 -4.55 4.65
N LYS A 94 -20.67 -3.47 3.89
CA LYS A 94 -19.75 -2.98 2.86
C LYS A 94 -18.51 -2.36 3.52
N LEU A 95 -18.66 -1.75 4.69
CA LEU A 95 -17.55 -1.32 5.53
C LEU A 95 -16.73 -2.51 6.04
N ALA A 96 -17.38 -3.59 6.50
CA ALA A 96 -16.67 -4.78 6.95
C ALA A 96 -15.83 -5.38 5.80
N THR A 97 -16.39 -5.47 4.59
CA THR A 97 -15.65 -5.91 3.39
C THR A 97 -14.49 -4.97 3.06
N GLN A 98 -14.73 -3.65 3.05
CA GLN A 98 -13.67 -2.67 2.79
C GLN A 98 -12.53 -2.81 3.82
N ARG A 99 -12.87 -2.91 5.11
CA ARG A 99 -11.87 -3.06 6.19
C ARG A 99 -11.08 -4.35 6.08
N ALA A 100 -11.73 -5.46 5.72
CA ALA A 100 -11.04 -6.74 5.46
C ALA A 100 -10.07 -6.65 4.26
N ALA A 101 -10.41 -5.88 3.23
CA ALA A 101 -9.51 -5.62 2.11
C ALA A 101 -8.35 -4.69 2.51
N LEU A 102 -8.62 -3.61 3.25
CA LEU A 102 -7.60 -2.69 3.76
C LEU A 102 -6.58 -3.39 4.67
N ALA A 103 -7.02 -4.34 5.50
CA ALA A 103 -6.16 -5.12 6.39
C ALA A 103 -5.15 -5.99 5.62
N LYS A 104 -5.44 -6.31 4.36
CA LYS A 104 -4.53 -7.06 3.50
C LYS A 104 -3.49 -6.15 2.87
N LEU A 105 -3.79 -4.87 2.62
CA LEU A 105 -2.91 -3.96 1.88
C LEU A 105 -1.70 -3.52 2.69
N ASP A 106 -0.57 -3.38 2.00
CA ASP A 106 0.63 -2.78 2.58
C ASP A 106 0.44 -1.28 2.72
N ARG A 107 0.99 -0.72 3.80
CA ARG A 107 0.94 0.72 4.09
C ARG A 107 2.22 1.17 4.77
N VAL A 108 2.55 2.44 4.59
CA VAL A 108 3.76 3.05 5.15
C VAL A 108 3.36 4.20 6.05
N GLN A 109 3.92 4.25 7.26
CA GLN A 109 3.71 5.39 8.15
C GLN A 109 4.49 6.58 7.63
N VAL A 110 3.80 7.71 7.46
CA VAL A 110 4.32 8.90 6.78
C VAL A 110 4.21 10.16 7.61
N SER A 111 3.44 10.12 8.70
CA SER A 111 3.37 11.19 9.69
C SER A 111 3.39 10.66 11.12
N CYS A 112 3.63 11.55 12.07
CA CYS A 112 3.62 11.26 13.48
C CYS A 112 2.17 11.24 13.98
N PRO A 113 1.74 10.21 14.73
CA PRO A 113 0.38 10.13 15.25
C PRO A 113 0.05 11.20 16.31
N VAL A 114 1.04 11.94 16.81
CA VAL A 114 0.83 12.96 17.85
C VAL A 114 0.55 14.32 17.24
N ASP A 115 1.44 14.79 16.35
CA ASP A 115 1.43 16.15 15.80
C ASP A 115 1.37 16.21 14.26
N ALA A 116 1.18 15.07 13.58
CA ALA A 116 1.09 14.93 12.13
C ALA A 116 2.32 15.39 11.32
N LYS A 117 3.45 15.71 11.96
CA LYS A 117 4.70 15.99 11.25
C LYS A 117 5.25 14.75 10.58
N SER A 118 6.01 14.93 9.51
CA SER A 118 6.62 13.81 8.79
C SER A 118 7.57 13.01 9.68
N VAL A 119 7.60 11.70 9.45
CA VAL A 119 8.53 10.77 10.12
C VAL A 119 9.60 10.32 9.14
N ASP A 120 10.78 9.96 9.63
CA ASP A 120 11.88 9.40 8.82
C ASP A 120 12.13 7.91 9.11
N GLY A 121 11.31 7.31 9.98
CA GLY A 121 11.40 5.89 10.36
C GLY A 121 12.55 5.55 11.31
N LYS A 122 13.34 6.52 11.79
CA LYS A 122 14.49 6.25 12.67
C LYS A 122 14.10 6.12 14.14
N LEU A 123 13.19 6.96 14.61
CA LEU A 123 12.68 6.90 15.97
C LEU A 123 11.38 6.09 16.00
N THR A 124 11.43 4.88 16.54
CA THR A 124 10.27 3.98 16.58
C THR A 124 10.08 3.33 17.94
N ALA A 125 8.84 2.98 18.28
CA ALA A 125 8.50 2.13 19.42
C ALA A 125 7.54 1.01 19.01
N GLU A 126 7.69 -0.16 19.64
CA GLU A 126 6.75 -1.28 19.50
C GLU A 126 5.63 -1.12 20.52
N ILE A 127 4.41 -0.83 20.07
CA ILE A 127 3.25 -0.61 20.95
C ILE A 127 2.05 -1.36 20.37
N GLY A 128 1.45 -2.26 21.16
CA GLY A 128 0.28 -3.04 20.73
C GLY A 128 0.57 -3.95 19.53
N GLY A 129 1.80 -4.46 19.39
CA GLY A 129 2.21 -5.31 18.27
C GLY A 129 2.48 -4.55 16.96
N HIS A 130 2.56 -3.22 17.02
CA HIS A 130 2.87 -2.37 15.87
C HIS A 130 4.13 -1.54 16.12
N LYS A 131 5.02 -1.53 15.12
CA LYS A 131 6.12 -0.58 15.05
C LYS A 131 5.60 0.78 14.62
N ILE A 132 5.64 1.75 15.54
CA ILE A 132 5.15 3.11 15.31
C ILE A 132 6.35 4.06 15.27
N ALA A 133 6.43 4.89 14.22
CA ALA A 133 7.43 5.93 14.06
C ALA A 133 6.97 7.26 14.66
N PHE A 134 7.92 8.03 15.18
CA PHE A 134 7.68 9.33 15.82
C PHE A 134 8.65 10.36 15.27
N CYS A 135 8.20 11.63 15.17
CA CYS A 135 9.07 12.72 14.73
C CYS A 135 10.00 13.22 15.84
N SER A 136 9.69 12.92 17.12
CA SER A 136 10.51 13.31 18.27
C SER A 136 10.30 12.38 19.47
N LYS A 137 11.27 12.38 20.40
CA LYS A 137 11.18 11.63 21.67
C LYS A 137 9.99 12.09 22.51
N ASP A 138 9.68 13.38 22.48
CA ASP A 138 8.51 13.93 23.20
C ASP A 138 7.20 13.38 22.66
N CYS A 139 7.06 13.23 21.34
CA CYS A 139 5.87 12.61 20.75
C CYS A 139 5.78 11.13 21.12
N GLN A 140 6.90 10.42 21.12
CA GLN A 140 6.93 9.03 21.57
C GLN A 140 6.48 8.92 23.05
N ALA A 141 6.98 9.78 23.93
CA ALA A 141 6.59 9.80 25.35
C ALA A 141 5.10 10.10 25.52
N LYS A 142 4.59 11.17 24.88
CA LYS A 142 3.16 11.54 24.91
C LYS A 142 2.27 10.41 24.39
N TYR A 143 2.70 9.72 23.33
CA TYR A 143 1.96 8.60 22.79
C TYR A 143 1.92 7.42 23.78
N ALA A 144 3.03 7.12 24.46
CA ALA A 144 3.12 6.02 25.43
C ALA A 144 2.23 6.24 26.66
N GLU A 145 2.07 7.49 27.12
CA GLU A 145 1.17 7.84 28.23
C GLU A 145 -0.31 7.65 27.88
N HIS A 146 -0.67 7.98 26.63
CA HIS A 146 -2.08 8.03 26.20
C HIS A 146 -2.31 7.41 24.81
N PRO A 147 -1.95 6.13 24.57
CA PRO A 147 -2.02 5.54 23.23
C PRO A 147 -3.46 5.51 22.69
N GLY A 148 -4.44 5.36 23.58
CA GLY A 148 -5.87 5.43 23.26
C GLY A 148 -6.30 6.75 22.63
N ALA A 149 -5.72 7.88 23.06
CA ALA A 149 -6.04 9.21 22.56
C ALA A 149 -5.57 9.45 21.12
N PHE A 150 -4.61 8.65 20.66
CA PHE A 150 -4.00 8.79 19.33
C PHE A 150 -4.45 7.74 18.33
N LYS A 151 -5.41 6.85 18.67
CA LYS A 151 -5.87 5.76 17.78
C LYS A 151 -6.25 6.24 16.38
N ALA A 152 -7.12 7.26 16.29
CA ALA A 152 -7.56 7.81 15.00
C ALA A 152 -6.41 8.48 14.24
N LYS A 153 -5.55 9.24 14.93
CA LYS A 153 -4.39 9.90 14.33
C LYS A 153 -3.33 8.90 13.86
N LEU A 154 -3.14 7.80 14.58
CA LEU A 154 -2.28 6.70 14.16
C LEU A 154 -2.85 6.07 12.88
N ALA A 155 -4.14 5.75 12.84
CA ALA A 155 -4.76 5.20 11.63
C ALA A 155 -4.63 6.16 10.43
N ASP A 156 -4.72 7.47 10.65
CA ASP A 156 -4.55 8.51 9.62
C ASP A 156 -3.08 8.75 9.21
N SER A 157 -2.12 8.31 10.03
CA SER A 157 -0.69 8.56 9.80
C SER A 157 -0.04 7.69 8.73
N TYR A 158 -0.80 6.79 8.12
CA TYR A 158 -0.34 5.86 7.09
C TYR A 158 -0.83 6.28 5.70
N THR A 159 -0.02 5.95 4.69
CA THR A 159 -0.42 5.97 3.28
C THR A 159 -0.41 4.56 2.69
N TYR A 160 -1.31 4.32 1.74
CA TYR A 160 -1.31 3.11 0.89
C TYR A 160 -0.47 3.29 -0.39
N GLN A 161 0.05 4.49 -0.63
CA GLN A 161 1.05 4.71 -1.67
C GLN A 161 2.40 4.18 -1.19
N THR A 162 2.70 2.91 -1.47
CA THR A 162 3.95 2.26 -1.01
C THR A 162 5.08 2.34 -2.02
N ARG A 163 4.77 2.67 -3.29
CA ARG A 163 5.72 2.79 -4.39
C ARG A 163 5.77 4.21 -4.96
N CYS A 164 6.97 4.63 -5.32
CA CYS A 164 7.25 5.85 -6.06
C CYS A 164 6.62 5.75 -7.46
N PRO A 165 5.77 6.70 -7.89
CA PRO A 165 5.13 6.63 -9.20
C PRO A 165 6.12 6.86 -10.35
N ILE A 166 7.32 7.36 -10.06
CA ILE A 166 8.34 7.69 -11.04
C ILE A 166 9.25 6.49 -11.33
N SER A 167 9.80 5.85 -10.28
CA SER A 167 10.76 4.75 -10.41
C SER A 167 10.19 3.37 -10.10
N GLY A 168 9.05 3.29 -9.40
CA GLY A 168 8.49 2.02 -8.89
C GLY A 168 9.15 1.51 -7.60
N GLU A 169 10.17 2.19 -7.08
CA GLU A 169 10.83 1.81 -5.82
C GLU A 169 9.99 2.14 -4.59
N GLN A 170 10.35 1.61 -3.42
CA GLN A 170 9.67 1.96 -2.16
C GLN A 170 9.79 3.46 -1.86
N ILE A 171 8.72 4.05 -1.34
CA ILE A 171 8.74 5.45 -0.92
C ILE A 171 9.62 5.65 0.33
N GLN A 172 10.17 6.86 0.47
CA GLN A 172 10.70 7.35 1.73
C GLN A 172 9.62 8.19 2.44
N PRO A 173 9.28 7.88 3.71
CA PRO A 173 8.19 8.55 4.42
C PRO A 173 8.26 10.09 4.49
N ASN A 174 9.47 10.63 4.50
CA ASN A 174 9.75 12.06 4.59
C ASN A 174 9.98 12.74 3.23
N VAL A 175 9.87 12.02 2.11
CA VAL A 175 10.08 12.56 0.76
C VAL A 175 8.74 12.61 0.03
N PHE A 176 8.20 13.82 -0.12
CA PHE A 176 6.90 14.03 -0.75
C PHE A 176 6.76 15.43 -1.33
N THR A 177 5.74 15.59 -2.18
CA THR A 177 5.25 16.89 -2.67
C THR A 177 3.79 17.01 -2.27
N ASN A 178 3.44 18.12 -1.61
CA ASN A 178 2.04 18.52 -1.50
C ASN A 178 1.62 19.16 -2.83
N ILE A 179 0.53 18.70 -3.42
CA ILE A 179 0.01 19.26 -4.67
C ILE A 179 -1.20 20.15 -4.40
N SER A 180 -1.51 21.04 -5.33
CA SER A 180 -2.59 22.05 -5.25
C SER A 180 -3.99 21.49 -4.96
N THR A 181 -4.22 20.19 -5.18
CA THR A 181 -5.48 19.50 -4.84
C THR A 181 -5.55 19.07 -3.36
N GLY A 182 -4.53 19.38 -2.55
CA GLY A 182 -4.46 19.01 -1.12
C GLY A 182 -3.91 17.60 -0.87
N GLN A 183 -3.56 16.87 -1.92
CA GLN A 183 -2.95 15.55 -1.82
C GLN A 183 -1.45 15.65 -1.54
N ARG A 184 -0.92 14.66 -0.82
CA ARG A 184 0.52 14.48 -0.61
C ARG A 184 0.98 13.26 -1.39
N ILE A 185 1.90 13.47 -2.33
CA ILE A 185 2.45 12.41 -3.18
C ILE A 185 3.85 12.08 -2.71
N TYR A 186 4.09 10.81 -2.39
CA TYR A 186 5.35 10.33 -1.81
C TYR A 186 6.30 9.79 -2.88
N PHE A 187 7.60 9.83 -2.60
CA PHE A 187 8.63 9.40 -3.55
C PHE A 187 9.77 8.65 -2.87
N CYS A 188 10.59 7.97 -3.65
CA CYS A 188 11.82 7.35 -3.17
C CYS A 188 12.97 8.35 -3.00
N CYS A 189 12.94 9.51 -3.69
CA CYS A 189 14.00 10.52 -3.65
C CYS A 189 13.49 11.92 -4.01
N ALA A 190 14.22 12.96 -3.58
CA ALA A 190 13.81 14.37 -3.70
C ALA A 190 13.54 14.82 -5.15
N SER A 191 14.33 14.31 -6.11
CA SER A 191 14.19 14.69 -7.52
C SER A 191 12.90 14.20 -8.21
N CYS A 192 12.17 13.26 -7.59
CA CYS A 192 10.96 12.70 -8.18
C CYS A 192 9.76 13.66 -8.15
N GLY A 193 9.70 14.57 -7.18
CA GLY A 193 8.65 15.59 -7.11
C GLY A 193 8.61 16.47 -8.36
N ASP A 194 9.77 16.96 -8.79
CA ASP A 194 9.88 17.81 -9.98
C ASP A 194 9.44 17.07 -11.26
N LYS A 195 9.69 15.76 -11.34
CA LYS A 195 9.25 14.94 -12.48
C LYS A 195 7.73 14.82 -12.51
N LEU A 196 7.09 14.60 -11.36
CA LEU A 196 5.63 14.60 -11.26
C LEU A 196 5.04 15.93 -11.72
N LEU A 197 5.60 17.05 -11.26
CA LEU A 197 5.08 18.39 -11.59
C LEU A 197 5.25 18.75 -13.07
N LYS A 198 6.32 18.25 -13.72
CA LYS A 198 6.57 18.47 -15.15
C LYS A 198 5.63 17.66 -16.06
N ASP A 199 5.27 16.45 -15.65
CA ASP A 199 4.40 15.58 -16.45
C ASP A 199 3.44 14.76 -15.57
N PRO A 200 2.42 15.41 -14.97
CA PRO A 200 1.49 14.71 -14.08
C PRO A 200 0.71 13.61 -14.79
N ALA A 201 0.39 13.81 -16.07
CA ALA A 201 -0.41 12.88 -16.87
C ALA A 201 0.30 11.54 -17.07
N LYS A 202 1.62 11.56 -17.25
CA LYS A 202 2.45 10.35 -17.35
C LYS A 202 2.43 9.50 -16.08
N TYR A 203 2.34 10.12 -14.90
CA TYR A 203 2.48 9.43 -13.62
C TYR A 203 1.14 9.17 -12.90
N ALA A 204 0.06 9.83 -13.31
CA ALA A 204 -1.27 9.61 -12.75
C ALA A 204 -1.74 8.15 -12.80
N PRO A 205 -1.51 7.35 -13.87
CA PRO A 205 -1.88 5.94 -13.87
C PRO A 205 -1.16 5.13 -12.78
N LYS A 206 0.13 5.41 -12.53
CA LYS A 206 0.92 4.73 -11.48
C LYS A 206 0.51 5.10 -10.07
N LEU A 207 -0.05 6.28 -9.89
CA LEU A 207 -0.70 6.67 -8.63
C LEU A 207 -2.06 6.00 -8.49
N ALA A 208 -2.85 5.96 -9.57
CA ALA A 208 -4.18 5.35 -9.58
C ALA A 208 -4.13 3.83 -9.31
N GLU A 209 -3.11 3.13 -9.80
CA GLU A 209 -2.83 1.71 -9.47
C GLU A 209 -2.70 1.47 -7.95
N GLN A 210 -2.27 2.48 -7.19
CA GLN A 210 -2.13 2.44 -5.73
C GLN A 210 -3.29 3.13 -5.00
N GLY A 211 -4.37 3.46 -5.71
CA GLY A 211 -5.55 4.12 -5.15
C GLY A 211 -5.35 5.60 -4.85
N VAL A 212 -4.38 6.28 -5.46
CA VAL A 212 -4.21 7.73 -5.38
C VAL A 212 -4.62 8.35 -6.71
N LYS A 213 -5.81 8.96 -6.78
CA LYS A 213 -6.31 9.54 -8.03
C LYS A 213 -6.02 11.04 -8.07
N ILE A 214 -5.18 11.47 -9.00
CA ILE A 214 -4.90 12.90 -9.22
C ILE A 214 -5.58 13.37 -10.50
N ASP A 215 -6.01 14.64 -10.54
CA ASP A 215 -6.39 15.32 -11.77
C ASP A 215 -5.13 15.93 -12.40
N PRO A 216 -4.58 15.37 -13.49
CA PRO A 216 -3.30 15.81 -14.05
C PRO A 216 -3.30 17.29 -14.46
N LYS A 217 -4.47 17.85 -14.79
CA LYS A 217 -4.60 19.24 -15.22
C LYS A 217 -4.55 20.24 -14.07
N LYS A 218 -4.69 19.74 -12.83
CA LYS A 218 -4.71 20.55 -11.61
C LYS A 218 -3.50 20.33 -10.73
N VAL A 219 -2.50 19.57 -11.19
CA VAL A 219 -1.30 19.25 -10.40
C VAL A 219 -0.28 20.37 -10.57
N THR A 220 -0.09 21.12 -9.49
CA THR A 220 1.01 22.07 -9.30
C THR A 220 1.55 21.89 -7.88
N ALA A 221 2.75 22.40 -7.58
CA ALA A 221 3.22 22.44 -6.20
C ALA A 221 2.25 23.29 -5.37
N ALA A 222 1.78 22.77 -4.24
CA ALA A 222 1.04 23.60 -3.30
C ALA A 222 1.98 24.68 -2.77
N ASP A 223 1.54 25.94 -2.81
CA ASP A 223 2.25 27.02 -2.15
C ASP A 223 2.50 26.62 -0.68
N PRO A 224 3.67 26.95 -0.09
CA PRO A 224 3.82 26.82 1.34
C PRO A 224 2.69 27.64 1.97
N LYS A 225 1.74 26.95 2.61
CA LYS A 225 0.65 27.58 3.36
C LYS A 225 1.26 28.77 4.11
N PRO A 226 0.77 30.02 3.91
CA PRO A 226 1.30 31.14 4.67
C PRO A 226 1.23 30.71 6.14
N LYS A 227 2.37 30.83 6.84
CA LYS A 227 2.40 30.65 8.30
C LYS A 227 1.23 31.47 8.81
N SER A 228 0.24 30.82 9.41
CA SER A 228 -0.82 31.55 10.07
C SER A 228 -0.12 32.43 11.08
N ASP A 229 -0.11 33.73 10.81
CA ASP A 229 0.45 34.71 11.72
C ASP A 229 -0.19 34.51 13.10
N ASP A 230 0.69 34.52 14.08
CA ASP A 230 0.41 34.46 15.50
C ASP A 230 -0.67 35.50 15.84
N HIS A 231 -1.84 35.03 16.29
CA HIS A 231 -2.87 35.91 16.83
C HIS A 231 -3.21 35.50 18.25
N GLY A 232 -2.74 36.33 19.17
CA GLY A 232 -3.58 36.85 20.24
C GLY A 232 -3.25 36.30 21.61
N GLY A 233 -2.42 37.03 22.34
CA GLY A 233 -2.21 36.80 23.76
C GLY A 233 -3.52 36.85 24.54
N HIS A 234 -3.73 35.84 25.36
CA HIS A 234 -4.70 35.90 26.45
C HIS A 234 -3.94 36.01 27.77
N LYS A 235 -3.92 37.24 28.28
CA LYS A 235 -3.51 37.57 29.64
C LYS A 235 -4.69 37.21 30.56
N HIS A 236 -4.49 36.26 31.47
CA HIS A 236 -5.48 35.97 32.51
C HIS A 236 -5.19 36.78 33.78
N PRO A 237 -6.24 37.18 34.53
CA PRO A 237 -6.13 37.93 35.78
C PRO A 237 -5.54 37.09 36.93
#